data_AF-A0A5S4YXX8-F1
#
_entry.id   AF-A0A5S4YXX8-F1
#
_cell.length_a   1.000
_cell.length_b   1.000
_cell.length_c   1.000
_cell.angle_alpha   90.00
_cell.angle_beta   90.00
_cell.angle_gamma   90.00
#
_symmetry.space_group_name_H-M   'P 1'
#
loop_
_entity.id
_entity.type
_entity.pdbx_description
1 polymer ?
#
loop_
_entity_poly.entity_id
_entity_poly.type
_entity_poly.pdbx_seq_one_letter_code
_entity_poly.pdbx_strand_id
1 'polypeptide(L)'
;ALDERPRPGKEPVITPAAKAWLVSLACDKANEHGYPHELWTTRLLARHAREHGPEAGHQCLARLVQGTVCKLLGQEEIKPHKVRYYLENRDAEFEQKMAEVLYVYREVQVLKKTAARSKKSDKPVAIVSYDEKPGIQAIATTAPDLPPVPGVHATFARDHEYKRHGTLSLLAGIDLLTGKVHALVKDRHRSREFIEFLKLLDAAYPARTAIKLILDNHSAHISRETRAWL
;
A
#
# COMPACT_ATOMS: atom_id res chain seq x y z
N ALA A 1 51.06 16.48 -10.89
CA ALA A 1 50.32 15.84 -9.79
C ALA A 1 50.47 14.33 -9.97
N LEU A 2 50.92 13.61 -8.94
CA LEU A 2 51.01 12.15 -8.97
C LEU A 2 49.60 11.59 -8.71
N ASP A 3 48.99 10.99 -9.73
CA ASP A 3 47.73 10.25 -9.56
C ASP A 3 47.98 9.02 -8.68
N GLU A 4 47.49 9.05 -7.43
CA GLU A 4 47.39 7.87 -6.59
C GLU A 4 46.46 6.87 -7.29
N ARG A 5 47.04 5.81 -7.84
CA ARG A 5 46.26 4.68 -8.36
C ARG A 5 45.41 4.09 -7.23
N PRO A 6 44.18 3.63 -7.51
CA PRO A 6 43.34 2.98 -6.51
C PRO A 6 44.14 1.85 -5.85
N ARG A 7 44.34 1.94 -4.53
CA ARG A 7 45.02 0.89 -3.78
C ARG A 7 44.20 -0.40 -3.95
N PRO A 8 44.81 -1.55 -4.29
CA PRO A 8 44.07 -2.79 -4.41
C PRO A 8 43.44 -3.09 -3.05
N GLY A 9 42.11 -2.98 -2.99
CA GLY A 9 41.36 -3.36 -1.80
C GLY A 9 41.59 -4.83 -1.50
N LYS A 10 41.39 -5.23 -0.24
CA LYS A 10 41.41 -6.65 0.16
C LYS A 10 40.50 -7.44 -0.78
N GLU A 11 41.01 -8.52 -1.35
CA GLU A 11 40.23 -9.37 -2.25
C GLU A 11 38.91 -9.77 -1.58
N PRO A 12 37.78 -9.71 -2.32
CA PRO A 12 36.49 -10.08 -1.77
C PRO A 12 36.54 -11.52 -1.27
N VAL A 13 36.33 -11.69 0.04
CA VAL A 13 36.29 -13.03 0.68
C VAL A 13 35.16 -13.89 0.10
N ILE A 14 34.12 -13.26 -0.45
CA ILE A 14 33.00 -13.92 -1.12
C ILE A 14 33.15 -13.74 -2.62
N THR A 15 33.19 -14.85 -3.35
CA THR A 15 33.35 -14.85 -4.81
C THR A 15 32.09 -14.36 -5.51
N PRO A 16 32.20 -13.81 -6.74
CA PRO A 16 31.03 -13.43 -7.53
C PRO A 16 30.04 -14.59 -7.74
N ALA A 17 30.55 -15.82 -7.96
CA ALA A 17 29.73 -17.01 -8.09
C ALA A 17 28.93 -17.31 -6.81
N ALA A 18 29.57 -17.23 -5.64
CA ALA A 18 28.90 -17.43 -4.36
C ALA A 18 27.86 -16.33 -4.06
N LYS A 19 28.12 -15.08 -4.49
CA LYS A 19 27.13 -14.00 -4.42
C LYS A 19 25.92 -14.30 -5.30
N ALA A 20 26.13 -14.71 -6.55
CA ALA A 20 25.06 -15.05 -7.48
C ALA A 20 24.21 -16.22 -6.98
N TRP A 21 24.84 -17.26 -6.42
CA TRP A 21 24.15 -18.38 -5.78
C TRP A 21 23.29 -17.93 -4.61
N LEU A 22 23.84 -17.11 -3.70
CA LEU A 22 23.09 -16.56 -2.56
C LEU A 22 21.90 -15.70 -3.01
N VAL A 23 22.05 -14.93 -4.08
CA VAL A 23 21.00 -14.12 -4.67
C VAL A 23 19.91 -15.01 -5.28
N SER A 24 20.28 -16.05 -6.04
CA SER A 24 19.33 -17.02 -6.58
C SER A 24 18.51 -17.67 -5.48
N LEU A 25 19.19 -18.14 -4.41
CA LEU A 25 18.53 -18.74 -3.26
C LEU A 25 17.55 -17.77 -2.58
N ALA A 26 17.89 -16.48 -2.51
CA ALA A 26 17.00 -15.46 -1.95
C ALA A 26 15.74 -15.22 -2.79
N CYS A 27 15.74 -15.59 -4.07
CA CYS A 27 14.58 -15.48 -4.96
C CYS A 27 13.60 -16.65 -4.84
N ASP A 28 14.01 -17.76 -4.25
CA ASP A 28 13.14 -18.91 -3.95
C ASP A 28 12.37 -18.71 -2.65
N LYS A 29 11.35 -19.55 -2.40
CA LYS A 29 10.67 -19.57 -1.10
C LYS A 29 11.41 -20.45 -0.11
N ALA A 30 11.48 -20.03 1.15
CA ALA A 30 12.18 -20.81 2.18
C ALA A 30 11.54 -22.19 2.41
N ASN A 31 10.24 -22.35 2.15
CA ASN A 31 9.54 -23.62 2.29
C ASN A 31 9.87 -24.63 1.18
N GLU A 32 10.26 -24.17 0.00
CA GLU A 32 10.78 -25.02 -1.08
C GLU A 32 12.12 -25.67 -0.69
N HIS A 33 12.80 -25.08 0.30
CA HIS A 33 14.04 -25.58 0.89
C HIS A 33 13.83 -26.31 2.23
N GLY A 34 12.61 -26.76 2.51
CA GLY A 34 12.28 -27.60 3.66
C GLY A 34 12.11 -26.86 4.99
N TYR A 35 12.03 -25.52 4.98
CA TYR A 35 11.75 -24.76 6.20
C TYR A 35 10.25 -24.54 6.42
N PRO A 36 9.80 -24.39 7.69
CA PRO A 36 8.42 -24.04 7.98
C PRO A 36 8.07 -22.58 7.63
N HIS A 37 9.05 -21.75 7.27
CA HIS A 37 8.84 -20.35 6.91
C HIS A 37 8.49 -20.26 5.43
N GLU A 38 7.45 -19.51 5.06
CA GLU A 38 7.16 -19.27 3.64
C GLU A 38 8.30 -18.50 2.96
N LEU A 39 8.84 -17.49 3.63
CA LEU A 39 9.86 -16.59 3.10
C LEU A 39 11.13 -16.62 3.92
N TRP A 40 12.23 -16.24 3.29
CA TRP A 40 13.51 -16.11 3.96
C TRP A 40 13.51 -14.95 4.96
N THR A 41 13.86 -15.22 6.21
CA THR A 41 14.48 -14.19 7.06
C THR A 41 15.96 -14.08 6.70
N THR A 42 16.57 -12.89 6.86
CA THR A 42 18.01 -12.73 6.57
C THR A 42 18.89 -13.61 7.45
N ARG A 43 18.42 -13.94 8.67
CA ARG A 43 19.10 -14.88 9.57
C ARG A 43 18.97 -16.33 9.10
N LEU A 44 17.78 -16.73 8.66
CA LEU A 44 17.52 -18.07 8.12
C LEU A 44 18.33 -18.31 6.84
N LEU A 45 18.30 -17.36 5.91
CA LEU A 45 19.07 -17.42 4.67
C LEU A 45 20.57 -17.49 4.93
N ALA A 46 21.08 -16.69 5.87
CA ALA A 46 22.48 -16.77 6.28
C ALA A 46 22.84 -18.15 6.87
N ARG A 47 21.94 -18.76 7.64
CA ARG A 47 22.13 -20.11 8.18
C ARG A 47 22.15 -21.15 7.06
N HIS A 48 21.15 -21.14 6.19
CA HIS A 48 21.05 -22.08 5.07
C HIS A 48 22.29 -21.99 4.16
N ALA A 49 22.73 -20.77 3.84
CA ALA A 49 23.92 -20.55 3.01
C ALA A 49 25.23 -21.00 3.68
N ARG A 50 25.33 -20.97 5.03
CA ARG A 50 26.48 -21.55 5.74
C ARG A 50 26.50 -23.06 5.66
N GLU A 51 25.33 -23.68 5.79
CA GLU A 51 25.17 -25.14 5.80
C GLU A 51 25.37 -25.73 4.40
N HIS A 52 24.72 -25.18 3.37
CA HIS A 52 24.68 -25.77 2.03
C HIS A 52 25.61 -25.08 1.02
N GLY A 53 26.10 -23.87 1.32
CA GLY A 53 27.03 -23.15 0.45
C GLY A 53 28.32 -23.93 0.17
N PRO A 54 28.99 -24.54 1.18
CA PRO A 54 30.17 -25.37 0.95
C PRO A 54 29.90 -26.58 0.03
N GLU A 55 28.77 -27.26 0.22
CA GLU A 55 28.35 -28.40 -0.61
C GLU A 55 28.10 -27.98 -2.06
N ALA A 56 27.60 -26.76 -2.27
CA ALA A 56 27.43 -26.14 -3.59
C ALA A 56 28.76 -25.61 -4.20
N GLY A 57 29.91 -25.89 -3.60
CA GLY A 57 31.22 -25.44 -4.09
C GLY A 57 31.59 -24.01 -3.67
N HIS A 58 30.86 -23.42 -2.72
CA HIS A 58 31.07 -22.07 -2.21
C HIS A 58 31.57 -22.09 -0.76
N GLN A 59 32.77 -22.63 -0.54
CA GLN A 59 33.41 -22.74 0.78
C GLN A 59 33.49 -21.39 1.53
N CYS A 60 33.60 -20.28 0.80
CA CYS A 60 33.60 -18.93 1.37
C CYS A 60 32.32 -18.57 2.15
N LEU A 61 31.20 -19.27 1.91
CA LEU A 61 29.93 -19.04 2.61
C LEU A 61 29.87 -19.75 3.97
N ALA A 62 30.77 -20.66 4.31
CA ALA A 62 30.75 -21.41 5.57
C ALA A 62 30.72 -20.53 6.84
N ARG A 63 31.23 -19.30 6.75
CA ARG A 63 31.26 -18.31 7.85
C ARG A 63 30.37 -17.08 7.58
N LEU A 64 29.42 -17.19 6.66
CA LEU A 64 28.55 -16.09 6.26
C LEU A 64 27.70 -15.61 7.45
N VAL A 65 27.82 -14.33 7.79
CA VAL A 65 27.02 -13.69 8.85
C VAL A 65 25.84 -12.93 8.26
N GLN A 66 24.79 -12.76 9.06
CA GLN A 66 23.56 -12.06 8.65
C GLN A 66 23.83 -10.67 8.07
N GLY A 67 24.71 -9.88 8.68
CA GLY A 67 25.02 -8.51 8.20
C GLY A 67 25.58 -8.50 6.78
N THR A 68 26.39 -9.50 6.42
CA THR A 68 26.93 -9.65 5.06
C THR A 68 25.83 -10.03 4.07
N VAL A 69 24.90 -10.90 4.44
CA VAL A 69 23.71 -11.20 3.62
C VAL A 69 22.89 -9.94 3.36
N CYS A 70 22.59 -9.16 4.40
CA CYS A 70 21.87 -7.89 4.25
C CYS A 70 22.58 -6.93 3.29
N LYS A 71 23.92 -6.83 3.38
CA LYS A 71 24.72 -5.99 2.49
C LYS A 71 24.69 -6.49 1.04
N LEU A 72 24.88 -7.79 0.82
CA LEU A 72 24.93 -8.38 -0.52
C LEU A 72 23.57 -8.27 -1.23
N LEU A 73 22.49 -8.61 -0.53
CA LEU A 73 21.14 -8.49 -1.10
C LEU A 73 20.74 -7.03 -1.29
N GLY A 74 21.14 -6.14 -0.38
CA GLY A 74 20.89 -4.70 -0.50
C GLY A 74 21.52 -4.07 -1.73
N GLN A 75 22.67 -4.55 -2.19
CA GLN A 75 23.32 -4.09 -3.44
C GLN A 75 22.50 -4.44 -4.69
N GLU A 76 21.75 -5.53 -4.66
CA GLU A 76 20.86 -5.98 -5.75
C GLU A 76 19.39 -5.55 -5.50
N GLU A 77 19.15 -4.74 -4.46
CA GLU A 77 17.83 -4.33 -3.99
C GLU A 77 16.86 -5.46 -3.60
N ILE A 78 17.38 -6.67 -3.38
CA ILE A 78 16.60 -7.88 -3.05
C ILE A 78 16.25 -7.89 -1.56
N LYS A 79 14.97 -8.11 -1.26
CA LYS A 79 14.42 -8.12 0.12
C LYS A 79 13.51 -9.33 0.29
N PRO A 80 14.06 -10.53 0.48
CA PRO A 80 13.29 -11.78 0.42
C PRO A 80 12.34 -11.96 1.62
N HIS A 81 12.55 -11.18 2.68
CA HIS A 81 11.69 -11.09 3.85
C HIS A 81 10.51 -10.11 3.69
N LYS A 82 10.40 -9.44 2.53
CA LYS A 82 9.34 -8.47 2.27
C LYS A 82 8.40 -9.00 1.20
N VAL A 83 7.12 -9.00 1.52
CA VAL A 83 6.05 -9.21 0.54
C VAL A 83 5.53 -7.86 0.09
N ARG A 84 5.30 -7.75 -1.21
CA ARG A 84 4.46 -6.70 -1.77
C ARG A 84 3.34 -7.37 -2.54
N TYR A 85 2.12 -6.92 -2.26
CA TYR A 85 0.99 -7.28 -3.10
C TYR A 85 1.13 -6.57 -4.43
N TYR A 86 0.78 -7.26 -5.51
CA TYR A 86 0.54 -6.65 -6.81
C TYR A 86 -0.91 -6.93 -7.20
N LEU A 87 -1.46 -6.04 -8.03
CA LEU A 87 -2.76 -6.26 -8.64
C LEU A 87 -2.53 -6.88 -10.01
N GLU A 88 -3.05 -8.08 -10.19
CA GLU A 88 -3.02 -8.77 -11.47
C GLU A 88 -4.09 -8.18 -12.40
N ASN A 89 -3.68 -7.79 -13.60
CA ASN A 89 -4.63 -7.37 -14.62
C ASN A 89 -5.38 -8.59 -15.17
N ARG A 90 -6.68 -8.65 -14.88
CA ARG A 90 -7.58 -9.73 -15.33
C ARG A 90 -8.63 -9.27 -16.34
N ASP A 91 -8.62 -7.98 -16.69
CA ASP A 91 -9.63 -7.38 -17.56
C ASP A 91 -9.04 -7.18 -18.97
N ALA A 92 -9.64 -7.84 -19.96
CA ALA A 92 -9.22 -7.73 -21.36
C ALA A 92 -9.36 -6.29 -21.91
N GLU A 93 -10.25 -5.50 -21.32
CA GLU A 93 -10.51 -4.11 -21.71
C GLU A 93 -9.83 -3.09 -20.78
N PHE A 94 -8.90 -3.53 -19.93
CA PHE A 94 -8.26 -2.70 -18.90
C PHE A 94 -7.72 -1.38 -19.45
N GLU A 95 -6.95 -1.43 -20.55
CA GLU A 95 -6.33 -0.25 -21.15
C GLU A 95 -7.36 0.81 -21.57
N GLN A 96 -8.48 0.36 -22.15
CA GLN A 96 -9.55 1.26 -22.55
C GLN A 96 -10.23 1.90 -21.34
N LYS A 97 -10.62 1.10 -20.34
CA LYS A 97 -11.26 1.58 -19.11
C LYS A 97 -10.34 2.51 -18.31
N MET A 98 -9.05 2.20 -18.26
CA MET A 98 -8.02 3.05 -17.66
C MET A 98 -7.95 4.39 -18.38
N ALA A 99 -7.91 4.40 -19.72
CA ALA A 99 -7.86 5.63 -20.50
C ALA A 99 -9.08 6.54 -20.25
N GLU A 100 -10.27 5.96 -20.13
CA GLU A 100 -11.50 6.69 -19.79
C GLU A 100 -11.41 7.36 -18.41
N VAL A 101 -10.93 6.64 -17.40
CA VAL A 101 -10.74 7.21 -16.05
C VAL A 101 -9.67 8.30 -16.04
N LEU A 102 -8.53 8.08 -16.71
CA LEU A 102 -7.46 9.07 -16.82
C LEU A 102 -7.90 10.33 -17.56
N TYR A 103 -8.80 10.20 -18.54
CA TYR A 103 -9.39 11.35 -19.22
C TYR A 103 -10.14 12.26 -18.25
N VAL A 104 -10.92 11.70 -17.31
CA VAL A 104 -11.63 12.48 -16.28
C VAL A 104 -10.64 13.24 -15.39
N TYR A 105 -9.54 12.62 -14.97
CA TYR A 105 -8.50 13.32 -14.21
C TYR A 105 -7.84 14.45 -15.00
N ARG A 106 -7.62 14.25 -16.31
CA ARG A 106 -7.13 15.31 -17.20
C ARG A 106 -8.14 16.45 -17.34
N GLU A 107 -9.42 16.14 -17.43
CA GLU A 107 -10.52 17.13 -17.45
C GLU A 107 -10.47 18.02 -16.20
N VAL A 108 -10.34 17.43 -15.00
CA VAL A 108 -10.16 18.17 -13.74
C VAL A 108 -9.00 19.16 -13.84
N GLN A 109 -7.84 18.74 -14.37
CA GLN A 109 -6.67 19.60 -14.51
C GLN A 109 -6.92 20.78 -15.45
N VAL A 110 -7.61 20.54 -16.57
CA VAL A 110 -7.99 21.60 -17.51
C VAL A 110 -8.97 22.57 -16.85
N LEU A 111 -10.02 22.06 -16.19
CA LEU A 111 -11.03 22.88 -15.50
C LEU A 111 -10.42 23.75 -14.40
N LYS A 112 -9.49 23.22 -13.59
CA LYS A 112 -8.76 24.01 -12.59
C LYS A 112 -7.97 25.16 -13.21
N LYS A 113 -7.25 24.89 -14.31
CA LYS A 113 -6.48 25.92 -15.03
C LYS A 113 -7.38 26.98 -15.67
N THR A 114 -8.51 26.56 -16.24
CA THR A 114 -9.47 27.48 -16.86
C THR A 114 -10.19 28.33 -15.81
N ALA A 115 -10.59 27.75 -14.68
CA ALA A 115 -11.20 28.48 -13.57
C ALA A 115 -10.25 29.53 -12.97
N ALA A 116 -8.94 29.24 -12.94
CA ALA A 116 -7.92 30.22 -12.56
C ALA A 116 -7.76 31.38 -13.57
N ARG A 117 -8.17 31.17 -14.84
CA ARG A 117 -8.02 32.14 -15.94
C ARG A 117 -9.32 32.88 -16.30
N SER A 118 -10.49 32.33 -15.98
CA SER A 118 -11.80 32.90 -16.30
C SER A 118 -12.79 32.66 -15.16
N LYS A 119 -13.51 33.72 -14.76
CA LYS A 119 -14.54 33.67 -13.70
C LYS A 119 -15.89 33.11 -14.14
N LYS A 120 -16.09 32.82 -15.43
CA LYS A 120 -17.41 32.47 -15.98
C LYS A 120 -17.37 31.11 -16.67
N SER A 121 -17.85 30.09 -15.98
CA SER A 121 -18.27 28.82 -16.58
C SER A 121 -19.80 28.81 -16.65
N ASP A 122 -20.36 28.58 -17.84
CA ASP A 122 -21.81 28.59 -18.09
C ASP A 122 -22.51 27.34 -17.54
N LYS A 123 -21.77 26.27 -17.23
CA LYS A 123 -22.33 25.04 -16.62
C LYS A 123 -21.45 24.60 -15.44
N PRO A 124 -21.99 24.60 -14.20
CA PRO A 124 -21.25 24.07 -13.06
C PRO A 124 -21.17 22.55 -13.18
N VAL A 125 -19.96 22.02 -12.97
CA VAL A 125 -19.69 20.58 -12.91
C VAL A 125 -18.95 20.32 -11.60
N ALA A 126 -19.35 19.27 -10.90
CA ALA A 126 -18.61 18.71 -9.79
C ALA A 126 -18.02 17.36 -10.23
N ILE A 127 -16.73 17.13 -9.96
CA ILE A 127 -16.08 15.84 -10.23
C ILE A 127 -15.66 15.27 -8.90
N VAL A 128 -16.33 14.22 -8.44
CA VAL A 128 -16.14 13.64 -7.11
C VAL A 128 -15.49 12.27 -7.25
N SER A 129 -14.38 12.06 -6.56
CA SER A 129 -13.76 10.74 -6.40
C SER A 129 -14.24 10.13 -5.10
N TYR A 130 -14.94 9.00 -5.19
CA TYR A 130 -15.57 8.30 -4.07
C TYR A 130 -14.77 7.06 -3.68
N ASP A 131 -14.64 6.85 -2.37
CA ASP A 131 -14.08 5.63 -1.80
C ASP A 131 -14.79 5.31 -0.48
N GLU A 132 -14.73 4.04 -0.10
CA GLU A 132 -15.28 3.56 1.17
C GLU A 132 -14.24 2.80 1.98
N LYS A 133 -14.22 3.09 3.28
CA LYS A 133 -13.43 2.36 4.25
C LYS A 133 -14.38 1.62 5.20
N PRO A 134 -14.85 0.41 4.82
CA PRO A 134 -15.60 -0.44 5.73
C PRO A 134 -14.68 -1.02 6.80
N GLY A 135 -15.26 -1.57 7.86
CA GLY A 135 -14.49 -2.36 8.82
C GLY A 135 -13.67 -1.54 9.81
N ILE A 136 -13.91 -0.23 9.95
CA ILE A 136 -13.18 0.62 10.91
C ILE A 136 -13.56 0.18 12.32
N GLN A 137 -12.62 -0.45 13.04
CA GLN A 137 -12.85 -0.86 14.41
C GLN A 137 -12.89 0.37 15.33
N ALA A 138 -14.02 0.58 15.99
CA ALA A 138 -14.13 1.60 17.03
C ALA A 138 -13.67 0.97 18.36
N ILE A 139 -12.42 1.25 18.74
CA ILE A 139 -11.79 0.72 19.96
C ILE A 139 -11.34 1.87 20.87
N ALA A 140 -11.46 1.65 22.17
CA ALA A 140 -10.93 2.54 23.21
C ALA A 140 -10.07 1.73 24.18
N THR A 141 -9.05 2.38 24.75
CA THR A 141 -8.27 1.79 25.84
C THR A 141 -9.09 1.82 27.13
N THR A 142 -8.91 0.80 27.97
CA THR A 142 -9.51 0.68 29.31
C THR A 142 -8.73 1.49 30.34
N ALA A 143 -7.41 1.66 30.15
CA ALA A 143 -6.51 2.40 31.02
C ALA A 143 -5.57 3.33 30.22
N PRO A 144 -4.95 4.33 30.87
CA PRO A 144 -3.90 5.15 30.27
C PRO A 144 -2.64 4.35 29.92
N ASP A 145 -1.93 4.76 28.87
CA ASP A 145 -0.62 4.21 28.53
C ASP A 145 0.41 4.57 29.63
N LEU A 146 1.24 3.59 30.01
CA LEU A 146 2.36 3.79 30.95
C LEU A 146 3.65 4.07 30.16
N PRO A 147 4.38 5.16 30.45
CA PRO A 147 5.62 5.48 29.76
C PRO A 147 6.77 4.57 30.19
N PRO A 148 7.82 4.44 29.37
CA PRO A 148 9.05 3.73 29.76
C PRO A 148 9.74 4.45 30.93
N VAL A 149 10.33 3.67 31.83
CA VAL A 149 11.06 4.14 33.01
C VAL A 149 12.46 3.51 33.00
N PRO A 150 13.54 4.31 32.93
CA PRO A 150 14.91 3.80 32.93
C PRO A 150 15.19 2.83 34.09
N GLY A 151 15.76 1.66 33.78
CA GLY A 151 16.08 0.63 34.78
C GLY A 151 14.90 -0.21 35.27
N VAL A 152 13.66 0.10 34.87
CA VAL A 152 12.45 -0.61 35.29
C VAL A 152 11.65 -1.13 34.10
N HIS A 153 11.25 -0.25 33.19
CA HIS A 153 10.43 -0.57 32.02
C HIS A 153 11.05 0.05 30.76
N ALA A 154 11.50 -0.79 29.82
CA ALA A 154 12.20 -0.34 28.62
C ALA A 154 11.26 0.23 27.53
N THR A 155 9.94 -0.04 27.61
CA THR A 155 8.96 0.28 26.58
C THR A 155 7.70 0.88 27.18
N PHE A 156 6.90 1.56 26.34
CA PHE A 156 5.51 1.87 26.70
C PHE A 156 4.75 0.58 27.01
N ALA A 157 3.95 0.60 28.06
CA ALA A 157 3.01 -0.46 28.37
C ALA A 157 1.59 0.05 28.16
N ARG A 158 0.81 -0.69 27.37
CA ARG A 158 -0.61 -0.46 27.16
C ARG A 158 -1.37 -1.63 27.76
N ASP A 159 -2.49 -1.35 28.40
CA ASP A 159 -3.35 -2.41 28.88
C ASP A 159 -3.81 -3.29 27.71
N HIS A 160 -3.78 -4.59 27.94
CA HIS A 160 -4.18 -5.61 26.97
C HIS A 160 -5.71 -5.64 26.77
N GLU A 161 -6.47 -5.20 27.76
CA GLU A 161 -7.91 -5.04 27.63
C GLU A 161 -8.25 -3.81 26.76
N TYR A 162 -9.28 -3.95 25.93
CA TYR A 162 -9.81 -2.85 25.14
C TYR A 162 -11.33 -2.91 25.13
N LYS A 163 -11.96 -1.74 25.04
CA LYS A 163 -13.41 -1.63 24.89
C LYS A 163 -13.76 -1.60 23.40
N ARG A 164 -14.54 -2.58 22.94
CA ARG A 164 -15.05 -2.64 21.57
C ARG A 164 -16.39 -1.92 21.46
N HIS A 165 -16.44 -0.87 20.66
CA HIS A 165 -17.66 -0.12 20.35
C HIS A 165 -18.34 -0.56 19.05
N GLY A 166 -17.83 -1.63 18.43
CA GLY A 166 -18.32 -2.16 17.17
C GLY A 166 -17.43 -1.77 16.00
N THR A 167 -18.03 -1.71 14.82
CA THR A 167 -17.35 -1.45 13.55
C THR A 167 -18.15 -0.42 12.78
N LEU A 168 -17.46 0.55 12.20
CA LEU A 168 -18.04 1.62 11.39
C LEU A 168 -17.54 1.52 9.94
N SER A 169 -18.32 2.10 9.04
CA SER A 169 -17.99 2.31 7.65
C SER A 169 -17.96 3.81 7.36
N LEU A 170 -16.85 4.28 6.81
CA LEU A 170 -16.72 5.63 6.29
C LEU A 170 -16.95 5.59 4.78
N LEU A 171 -17.96 6.32 4.30
CA LEU A 171 -18.21 6.57 2.89
C LEU A 171 -17.77 8.01 2.63
N ALA A 172 -16.84 8.24 1.71
CA ALA A 172 -16.30 9.56 1.48
C ALA A 172 -16.10 9.86 -0.01
N GLY A 173 -16.40 11.09 -0.41
CA GLY A 173 -16.12 11.60 -1.74
C GLY A 173 -15.41 12.93 -1.69
N ILE A 174 -14.27 13.05 -2.36
CA ILE A 174 -13.55 14.31 -2.51
C ILE A 174 -13.92 14.95 -3.84
N ASP A 175 -14.39 16.19 -3.79
CA ASP A 175 -14.54 17.04 -4.96
C ASP A 175 -13.15 17.40 -5.47
N LEU A 176 -12.79 16.88 -6.63
CA LEU A 176 -11.47 17.05 -7.21
C LEU A 176 -11.21 18.48 -7.66
N LEU A 177 -12.23 19.30 -7.89
CA LEU A 177 -12.09 20.70 -8.28
C LEU A 177 -11.87 21.60 -7.05
N THR A 178 -12.69 21.42 -6.01
CA THR A 178 -12.68 22.30 -4.82
C THR A 178 -11.83 21.77 -3.66
N GLY A 179 -11.53 20.48 -3.64
CA GLY A 179 -10.87 19.78 -2.52
C GLY A 179 -11.82 19.50 -1.34
N LYS A 180 -13.11 19.85 -1.43
CA LYS A 180 -14.08 19.59 -0.38
C LYS A 180 -14.33 18.08 -0.25
N VAL A 181 -14.24 17.57 0.97
CA VAL A 181 -14.60 16.20 1.29
C VAL A 181 -16.04 16.16 1.80
N HIS A 182 -16.86 15.32 1.17
CA HIS A 182 -18.17 14.90 1.66
C HIS A 182 -18.00 13.55 2.31
N ALA A 183 -18.53 13.36 3.51
CA ALA A 183 -18.32 12.12 4.26
C ALA A 183 -19.58 11.72 5.03
N LEU A 184 -19.79 10.42 5.15
CA LEU A 184 -20.87 9.81 5.89
C LEU A 184 -20.32 8.62 6.68
N VAL A 185 -20.56 8.61 7.99
CA VAL A 185 -20.19 7.49 8.87
C VAL A 185 -21.45 6.68 9.19
N LYS A 186 -21.40 5.37 8.97
CA LYS A 186 -22.51 4.44 9.18
C LYS A 186 -22.05 3.16 9.85
N ASP A 187 -22.98 2.45 10.47
CA ASP A 187 -22.71 1.13 11.06
C ASP A 187 -22.60 0.02 10.00
N ARG A 188 -23.04 0.29 8.76
CA ARG A 188 -23.07 -0.66 7.64
C ARG A 188 -22.68 0.04 6.33
N HIS A 189 -22.33 -0.76 5.31
CA HIS A 189 -21.99 -0.28 3.96
C HIS A 189 -22.76 -1.09 2.89
N ARG A 190 -24.05 -0.82 2.73
CA ARG A 190 -24.89 -1.45 1.70
C ARG A 190 -25.35 -0.40 0.70
N SER A 191 -26.04 -0.85 -0.35
CA SER A 191 -26.61 0.03 -1.38
C SER A 191 -27.42 1.18 -0.82
N ARG A 192 -28.23 0.97 0.24
CA ARG A 192 -28.96 2.06 0.92
C ARG A 192 -28.05 3.12 1.54
N GLU A 193 -26.94 2.74 2.17
CA GLU A 193 -26.01 3.69 2.78
C GLU A 193 -25.25 4.46 1.69
N PHE A 194 -24.95 3.80 0.56
CA PHE A 194 -24.43 4.48 -0.63
C PHE A 194 -25.44 5.49 -1.21
N ILE A 195 -26.72 5.11 -1.33
CA ILE A 195 -27.79 6.03 -1.77
C ILE A 195 -27.95 7.21 -0.80
N GLU A 196 -27.82 7.00 0.51
CA GLU A 196 -27.78 8.10 1.48
C GLU A 196 -26.62 9.06 1.22
N PHE A 197 -25.44 8.54 0.87
CA PHE A 197 -24.31 9.36 0.45
C PHE A 197 -24.60 10.11 -0.86
N LEU A 198 -25.22 9.48 -1.85
CA LEU A 198 -25.60 10.13 -3.10
C LEU A 198 -26.62 11.27 -2.88
N LYS A 199 -27.59 11.08 -1.98
CA LYS A 199 -28.53 12.14 -1.55
C LYS A 199 -27.82 13.30 -0.86
N LEU A 200 -26.80 12.99 -0.04
CA LEU A 200 -25.97 14.01 0.60
C LEU A 200 -25.21 14.82 -0.46
N LEU A 201 -24.65 14.16 -1.48
CA LEU A 201 -24.00 14.84 -2.61
C LEU A 201 -24.99 15.70 -3.40
N ASP A 202 -26.14 15.16 -3.78
CA ASP A 202 -27.16 15.87 -4.56
C ASP A 202 -27.62 17.15 -3.84
N ALA A 203 -27.86 17.07 -2.52
CA ALA A 203 -28.22 18.23 -1.70
C ALA A 203 -27.08 19.25 -1.52
N ALA A 204 -25.81 18.83 -1.68
CA ALA A 204 -24.66 19.68 -1.47
C ALA A 204 -24.31 20.59 -2.67
N TYR A 205 -24.88 20.31 -3.85
CA TYR A 205 -24.63 21.09 -5.07
C TYR A 205 -25.92 21.76 -5.57
N PRO A 206 -25.83 22.92 -6.26
CA PRO A 206 -26.98 23.52 -6.92
C PRO A 206 -27.58 22.57 -7.96
N ALA A 207 -28.91 22.53 -8.10
CA ALA A 207 -29.63 21.61 -9.01
C ALA A 207 -29.20 21.64 -10.49
N ARG A 208 -28.57 22.73 -10.94
CA ARG A 208 -28.01 22.84 -12.30
C ARG A 208 -26.59 22.25 -12.46
N THR A 209 -26.03 21.68 -11.39
CA THR A 209 -24.66 21.17 -11.35
C THR A 209 -24.65 19.71 -11.78
N ALA A 210 -23.94 19.40 -12.85
CA ALA A 210 -23.71 18.00 -13.21
C ALA A 210 -22.66 17.40 -12.26
N ILE A 211 -23.02 16.32 -11.56
CA ILE A 211 -22.11 15.59 -10.67
C ILE A 211 -21.56 14.38 -11.42
N LYS A 212 -20.25 14.38 -11.69
CA LYS A 212 -19.51 13.22 -12.21
C LYS A 212 -18.88 12.48 -11.04
N LEU A 213 -19.28 11.23 -10.83
CA LEU A 213 -18.76 10.40 -9.74
C LEU A 213 -17.78 9.36 -10.29
N ILE A 214 -16.58 9.30 -9.72
CA ILE A 214 -15.57 8.28 -10.00
C ILE A 214 -15.60 7.31 -8.82
N LEU A 215 -15.83 6.03 -9.09
CA LEU A 215 -15.94 4.98 -8.08
C LEU A 215 -15.51 3.62 -8.67
N ASP A 216 -15.25 2.65 -7.81
CA ASP A 216 -14.96 1.27 -8.22
C ASP A 216 -16.24 0.48 -8.56
N ASN A 217 -16.08 -0.72 -9.12
CA ASN A 217 -17.22 -1.59 -9.48
C ASN A 217 -17.77 -2.41 -8.30
N HIS A 218 -17.73 -1.87 -7.07
CA HIS A 218 -18.25 -2.58 -5.90
C HIS A 218 -19.74 -2.91 -6.05
N SER A 219 -20.16 -4.07 -5.52
CA SER A 219 -21.51 -4.60 -5.67
C SER A 219 -22.62 -3.64 -5.21
N ALA A 220 -22.34 -2.82 -4.19
CA ALA A 220 -23.26 -1.80 -3.70
C ALA A 220 -23.55 -0.72 -4.75
N HIS A 221 -22.57 -0.38 -5.59
CA HIS A 221 -22.66 0.67 -6.60
C HIS A 221 -23.45 0.26 -7.83
N ILE A 222 -23.34 -1.02 -8.23
CA ILE A 222 -24.01 -1.56 -9.42
C ILE A 222 -25.33 -2.28 -9.10
N SER A 223 -25.77 -2.22 -7.84
CA SER A 223 -27.00 -2.88 -7.38
C SER A 223 -28.25 -2.37 -8.10
N ARG A 224 -29.30 -3.20 -8.16
CA ARG A 224 -30.61 -2.79 -8.69
C ARG A 224 -31.20 -1.59 -7.94
N GLU A 225 -31.00 -1.53 -6.63
CA GLU A 225 -31.49 -0.43 -5.78
C GLU A 225 -30.81 0.89 -6.16
N THR A 226 -29.49 0.87 -6.32
CA THR A 226 -28.69 2.05 -6.73
C THR A 226 -29.05 2.50 -8.14
N ARG A 227 -29.16 1.56 -9.09
CA ARG A 227 -29.55 1.86 -10.47
C ARG A 227 -30.98 2.38 -10.63
N ALA A 228 -31.87 2.06 -9.69
CA ALA A 228 -33.23 2.61 -9.69
C ALA A 228 -33.30 4.03 -9.10
N TRP A 229 -32.27 4.44 -8.35
CA TRP A 229 -32.16 5.78 -7.79
C TRP A 229 -31.49 6.77 -8.76
N LEU A 230 -30.49 6.32 -9.51
CA LEU A 230 -29.80 7.09 -10.57
C LEU A 230 -30.73 7.36 -11.76
#